data_AF-A0A183HF49-F1
#
_entry.id   AF-A0A183HF49-F1
#
_cell.length_a   1.000
_cell.length_b   1.000
_cell.length_c   1.000
_cell.angle_alpha   90.00
_cell.angle_beta   90.00
_cell.angle_gamma   90.00
#
_symmetry.space_group_name_H-M   'P 1'
#
loop_
_entity.id
_entity.type
_entity.pdbx_description
1 polymer ?
#
loop_
_entity_poly.entity_id
_entity_poly.type
_entity_poly.pdbx_seq_one_letter_code
_entity_poly.pdbx_strand_id
1 'polypeptide(L)'
;METLRKQLATPTREIDQQYEIRHKQIIEQFANLLKVQVGALSRFVHCQTGNTEYAELRQCIDQLIRKVAGLDEITQMDGKMNLIEETLNNVSEAYEQVNKVLIRTKRETQEKEVYTEQPEEISDEVQDLENELEELQAAHAEEIESMQSKFEHQLKFLRERLHHEENRRKKAQEELQTLNSLNDHSLSTMKKTHEEMLAEQRLQYEEQIIALREEHAAELQEEKKATRMALDAVQRAHDAELRNINEKVRNIGASGGNIKLSPQATISAELRSDVQSSRQNKMLEQMSNELAQLSALYSAKCLENSQLDEKMSLLLADKENQSSLK
;
A
#
# COMPACT_ATOMS: atom_id res chain seq x y z
N MET A 1 -0.55 -56.76 -18.82
CA MET A 1 -1.19 -57.15 -20.10
C MET A 1 -1.91 -55.97 -20.77
N GLU A 2 -2.53 -55.05 -20.02
CA GLU A 2 -3.14 -53.82 -20.57
C GLU A 2 -2.13 -52.78 -21.07
N THR A 3 -0.98 -52.68 -20.41
CA THR A 3 0.14 -51.80 -20.83
C THR A 3 0.80 -52.24 -22.14
N LEU A 4 0.85 -53.54 -22.41
CA LEU A 4 1.36 -54.08 -23.68
C LEU A 4 0.34 -53.92 -24.82
N ARG A 5 -0.97 -53.96 -24.55
CA ARG A 5 -2.01 -53.66 -25.54
C ARG A 5 -2.03 -52.19 -25.98
N LYS A 6 -1.64 -51.25 -25.11
CA LYS A 6 -1.48 -49.83 -25.48
C LYS A 6 -0.26 -49.56 -26.36
N GLN A 7 0.82 -50.33 -26.21
CA GLN A 7 2.04 -50.15 -27.01
C GLN A 7 2.01 -50.86 -28.38
N LEU A 8 1.04 -51.74 -28.62
CA LEU A 8 0.82 -52.43 -29.90
C LEU A 8 -0.30 -51.79 -30.76
N ALA A 9 -0.89 -50.67 -30.30
CA ALA A 9 -1.76 -49.85 -31.13
C ALA A 9 -0.92 -49.02 -32.12
N THR A 10 -0.38 -49.69 -33.15
CA THR A 10 -0.04 -49.17 -34.49
C THR A 10 0.55 -47.74 -34.58
N PRO A 11 1.88 -47.60 -34.73
CA PRO A 11 2.53 -46.34 -35.16
C PRO A 11 2.06 -45.83 -36.53
N THR A 12 1.45 -46.68 -37.36
CA THR A 12 0.95 -46.33 -38.69
C THR A 12 -0.19 -45.32 -38.66
N ARG A 13 -1.10 -45.37 -37.67
CA ARG A 13 -2.25 -44.46 -37.60
C ARG A 13 -1.88 -43.01 -37.30
N GLU A 14 -0.89 -42.80 -36.42
CA GLU A 14 -0.43 -41.46 -36.05
C GLU A 14 0.36 -40.81 -37.19
N ILE A 15 1.17 -41.62 -37.90
CA ILE A 15 1.92 -41.19 -39.09
C ILE A 15 0.94 -40.84 -40.23
N ASP A 16 -0.06 -41.68 -40.51
CA ASP A 16 -1.06 -41.45 -41.56
C ASP A 16 -1.90 -40.18 -41.28
N GLN A 17 -2.29 -39.94 -40.02
CA GLN A 17 -2.99 -38.72 -39.63
C GLN A 17 -2.11 -37.47 -39.80
N GLN A 18 -0.82 -37.56 -39.51
CA GLN A 18 0.11 -36.45 -39.68
C GLN A 18 0.36 -36.13 -41.17
N TYR A 19 0.40 -37.15 -42.04
CA TYR A 19 0.44 -36.96 -43.50
C TYR A 19 -0.85 -36.33 -44.01
N GLU A 20 -2.02 -36.76 -43.52
CA GLU A 20 -3.30 -36.20 -43.91
C GLU A 20 -3.38 -34.72 -43.53
N ILE A 21 -3.02 -34.35 -42.30
CA ILE A 21 -3.01 -32.93 -41.84
C ILE A 21 -2.06 -32.08 -42.70
N ARG A 22 -0.85 -32.57 -42.98
CA ARG A 22 0.12 -31.85 -43.81
C ARG A 22 -0.39 -31.68 -45.24
N HIS A 23 -1.03 -32.70 -45.80
CA HIS A 23 -1.62 -32.64 -47.13
C HIS A 23 -2.76 -31.61 -47.22
N LYS A 24 -3.63 -31.55 -46.20
CA LYS A 24 -4.69 -30.52 -46.12
C LYS A 24 -4.12 -29.11 -46.10
N GLN A 25 -3.06 -28.89 -45.31
CA GLN A 25 -2.37 -27.60 -45.23
C GLN A 25 -1.74 -27.20 -46.58
N ILE A 26 -1.15 -28.14 -47.31
CA ILE A 26 -0.55 -27.87 -48.63
C ILE A 26 -1.64 -27.48 -49.64
N ILE A 27 -2.77 -28.20 -49.69
CA ILE A 27 -3.90 -27.88 -50.56
C ILE A 27 -4.44 -26.48 -50.27
N GLU A 28 -4.56 -26.12 -49.00
CA GLU A 28 -5.03 -24.79 -48.59
C GLU A 28 -4.04 -23.68 -48.97
N GLN A 29 -2.73 -23.94 -48.85
CA GLN A 29 -1.69 -23.02 -49.32
C GLN A 29 -1.75 -22.80 -50.84
N PHE A 30 -1.97 -23.85 -51.64
CA PHE A 30 -2.15 -23.71 -53.09
C PHE A 30 -3.40 -22.92 -53.45
N ALA A 31 -4.53 -23.17 -52.77
CA ALA A 31 -5.75 -22.39 -52.98
C ALA A 31 -5.54 -20.90 -52.66
N ASN A 32 -4.82 -20.59 -51.57
CA ASN A 32 -4.47 -19.22 -51.21
C ASN A 32 -3.51 -18.57 -52.21
N LEU A 33 -2.53 -19.32 -52.72
CA LEU A 33 -1.64 -18.83 -53.77
C LEU A 33 -2.40 -18.47 -55.05
N LEU A 34 -3.34 -19.32 -55.48
CA LEU A 34 -4.20 -19.03 -56.64
C LEU A 34 -5.06 -17.78 -56.43
N LYS A 35 -5.61 -17.56 -55.23
CA LYS A 35 -6.33 -16.31 -54.86
C LYS A 35 -5.45 -15.08 -55.07
N VAL A 36 -4.22 -15.14 -54.56
CA VAL A 36 -3.27 -14.02 -54.69
C VAL A 36 -2.89 -13.77 -56.15
N GLN A 37 -2.58 -14.83 -56.90
CA GLN A 37 -2.20 -14.72 -58.31
C GLN A 37 -3.33 -14.19 -59.19
N VAL A 38 -4.55 -14.71 -59.05
CA VAL A 38 -5.73 -14.21 -59.77
C VAL A 38 -6.05 -12.77 -59.36
N GLY A 39 -5.93 -12.44 -58.07
CA GLY A 39 -6.11 -11.06 -57.60
C GLY A 39 -5.08 -10.08 -58.17
N ALA A 40 -3.82 -10.51 -58.34
CA ALA A 40 -2.78 -9.71 -58.99
C ALA A 40 -3.06 -9.53 -60.48
N LEU A 41 -3.40 -10.61 -61.20
CA LEU A 41 -3.81 -10.58 -62.61
C LEU A 41 -5.00 -9.64 -62.83
N SER A 42 -6.03 -9.75 -61.98
CA SER A 42 -7.21 -8.90 -62.04
C SER A 42 -6.86 -7.44 -61.91
N ARG A 43 -6.06 -7.06 -60.90
CA ARG A 43 -5.63 -5.67 -60.71
C ARG A 43 -4.85 -5.17 -61.92
N PHE A 44 -3.90 -5.95 -62.42
CA PHE A 44 -3.08 -5.57 -63.57
C PHE A 44 -3.95 -5.31 -64.81
N VAL A 45 -4.80 -6.26 -65.16
CA VAL A 45 -5.61 -6.20 -66.38
C VAL A 45 -6.72 -5.14 -66.30
N HIS A 46 -7.33 -4.96 -65.13
CA HIS A 46 -8.38 -3.96 -64.94
C HIS A 46 -7.85 -2.52 -64.82
N CYS A 47 -6.58 -2.33 -64.44
CA CYS A 47 -5.94 -1.01 -64.52
C CYS A 47 -5.70 -0.55 -65.98
N GLN A 48 -5.75 -1.44 -66.96
CA GLN A 48 -5.56 -1.14 -68.39
C GLN A 48 -6.90 -0.85 -69.11
N THR A 49 -7.78 -0.09 -68.46
CA THR A 49 -9.19 0.10 -68.87
C THR A 49 -9.38 0.58 -70.31
N GLY A 50 -8.43 1.35 -70.85
CA GLY A 50 -8.48 1.95 -72.18
C GLY A 50 -8.02 1.06 -73.34
N ASN A 51 -7.42 -0.12 -73.10
CA ASN A 51 -6.97 -1.00 -74.18
C ASN A 51 -7.97 -2.16 -74.41
N THR A 52 -8.55 -2.18 -75.61
CA THR A 52 -9.55 -3.18 -76.05
C THR A 52 -8.97 -4.58 -76.17
N GLU A 53 -7.66 -4.72 -76.34
CA GLU A 53 -6.96 -6.01 -76.38
C GLU A 53 -7.07 -6.80 -75.07
N TYR A 54 -7.31 -6.10 -73.95
CA TYR A 54 -7.49 -6.71 -72.64
C TYR A 54 -8.95 -7.08 -72.33
N ALA A 55 -9.91 -6.82 -73.23
CA ALA A 55 -11.33 -7.03 -72.94
C ALA A 55 -11.68 -8.53 -72.74
N GLU A 56 -11.20 -9.40 -73.63
CA GLU A 56 -11.40 -10.86 -73.53
C GLU A 56 -10.68 -11.44 -72.31
N LEU A 57 -9.50 -10.91 -72.01
CA LEU A 57 -8.69 -11.31 -70.86
C LEU A 57 -9.32 -10.89 -69.52
N ARG A 58 -9.99 -9.73 -69.45
CA ARG A 58 -10.80 -9.33 -68.28
C ARG A 58 -11.89 -10.36 -67.99
N GLN A 59 -12.64 -10.76 -69.04
CA GLN A 59 -13.70 -11.76 -68.89
C GLN A 59 -13.15 -13.13 -68.45
N CYS A 60 -11.98 -13.54 -68.96
CA CYS A 60 -11.29 -14.75 -68.53
C CYS A 60 -10.89 -14.70 -67.05
N ILE A 61 -10.32 -13.57 -66.61
CA ILE A 61 -9.90 -13.38 -65.21
C ILE A 61 -11.11 -13.32 -64.26
N ASP A 62 -12.22 -12.72 -64.66
CA ASP A 62 -13.47 -12.72 -63.87
C ASP A 62 -14.06 -14.13 -63.70
N GLN A 63 -13.83 -15.02 -64.67
CA GLN A 63 -14.17 -16.43 -64.53
C GLN A 63 -13.20 -17.14 -63.57
N LEU A 64 -11.89 -16.82 -63.63
CA LEU A 64 -10.90 -17.33 -62.68
C LEU A 64 -11.18 -16.90 -61.24
N ILE A 65 -11.58 -15.64 -61.00
CA ILE A 65 -11.96 -15.15 -59.67
C ILE A 65 -13.09 -15.99 -59.08
N ARG A 66 -14.12 -16.28 -59.89
CA ARG A 66 -15.25 -17.11 -59.48
C ARG A 66 -14.83 -18.56 -59.21
N LYS A 67 -13.99 -19.16 -60.08
CA LYS A 67 -13.47 -20.52 -59.88
C LYS A 67 -12.65 -20.63 -58.59
N VAL A 68 -11.78 -19.66 -58.32
CA VAL A 68 -10.93 -19.64 -57.13
C VAL A 68 -11.74 -19.37 -55.85
N ALA A 69 -12.77 -18.54 -55.89
CA ALA A 69 -13.67 -18.35 -54.76
C ALA A 69 -14.43 -19.64 -54.41
N GLY A 70 -14.85 -20.41 -55.42
CA GLY A 70 -15.49 -21.71 -55.25
C GLY A 70 -14.60 -22.80 -54.62
N LEU A 71 -13.28 -22.60 -54.53
CA LEU A 71 -12.37 -23.55 -53.86
C LEU A 71 -12.61 -23.68 -52.35
N ASP A 72 -13.25 -22.68 -51.73
CA ASP A 72 -13.59 -22.72 -50.30
C ASP A 72 -14.83 -23.57 -50.02
N GLU A 73 -15.72 -23.74 -51.00
CA GLU A 73 -16.98 -24.46 -50.87
C GLU A 73 -16.81 -25.99 -51.02
N ILE A 74 -15.70 -26.44 -51.62
CA ILE A 74 -15.43 -27.86 -51.86
C ILE A 74 -14.80 -28.49 -50.61
N THR A 75 -15.57 -29.36 -49.96
CA THR A 75 -15.15 -30.10 -48.76
C THR A 75 -14.45 -31.42 -49.07
N GLN A 76 -14.63 -31.98 -50.28
CA GLN A 76 -13.95 -33.20 -50.71
C GLN A 76 -12.53 -32.91 -51.21
N MET A 77 -11.54 -33.55 -50.60
CA MET A 77 -10.11 -33.33 -50.87
C MET A 77 -9.71 -33.63 -52.32
N ASP A 78 -10.16 -34.76 -52.87
CA ASP A 78 -9.81 -35.16 -54.24
C ASP A 78 -10.42 -34.21 -55.29
N GLY A 79 -11.68 -33.78 -55.05
CA GLY A 79 -12.34 -32.79 -55.90
C GLY A 79 -11.66 -31.43 -55.83
N LYS A 80 -11.20 -31.02 -54.64
CA LYS A 80 -10.50 -29.75 -54.43
C LYS A 80 -9.14 -29.75 -55.13
N MET A 81 -8.38 -30.84 -55.05
CA MET A 81 -7.07 -30.95 -55.72
C MET A 81 -7.19 -30.87 -57.24
N ASN A 82 -8.14 -31.60 -57.84
CA ASN A 82 -8.38 -31.55 -59.28
C ASN A 82 -8.78 -30.14 -59.75
N LEU A 83 -9.61 -29.44 -58.97
CA LEU A 83 -10.00 -28.07 -59.31
C LEU A 83 -8.82 -27.09 -59.15
N ILE A 84 -7.95 -27.28 -58.16
CA ILE A 84 -6.72 -26.49 -58.02
C ILE A 84 -5.82 -26.69 -59.23
N GLU A 85 -5.62 -27.93 -59.70
CA GLU A 85 -4.81 -28.22 -60.88
C GLU A 85 -5.38 -27.58 -62.16
N GLU A 86 -6.68 -27.72 -62.39
CA GLU A 86 -7.37 -27.06 -63.51
C GLU A 86 -7.23 -25.53 -63.42
N THR A 87 -7.43 -24.98 -62.23
CA THR A 87 -7.35 -23.54 -62.01
C THR A 87 -5.93 -23.02 -62.17
N LEU A 88 -4.92 -23.78 -61.75
CA LEU A 88 -3.51 -23.44 -61.96
C LEU A 88 -3.16 -23.37 -63.45
N ASN A 89 -3.60 -24.35 -64.24
CA ASN A 89 -3.41 -24.33 -65.69
C ASN A 89 -4.08 -23.12 -66.35
N ASN A 90 -5.32 -22.80 -65.94
CA ASN A 90 -6.04 -21.62 -66.43
C ASN A 90 -5.32 -20.30 -66.02
N VAL A 91 -4.74 -20.23 -64.83
CA VAL A 91 -3.94 -19.08 -64.38
C VAL A 91 -2.65 -18.95 -65.18
N SER A 92 -1.94 -20.06 -65.44
CA SER A 92 -0.76 -20.06 -66.30
C SER A 92 -1.08 -19.57 -67.72
N GLU A 93 -2.20 -20.01 -68.30
CA GLU A 93 -2.65 -19.55 -69.62
C GLU A 93 -2.97 -18.04 -69.60
N ALA A 94 -3.63 -17.54 -68.55
CA ALA A 94 -3.91 -16.12 -68.40
C ALA A 94 -2.63 -15.27 -68.35
N TYR A 95 -1.58 -15.72 -67.65
CA TYR A 95 -0.26 -15.05 -67.67
C TYR A 95 0.39 -15.06 -69.06
N GLU A 96 0.24 -16.14 -69.83
CA GLU A 96 0.74 -16.19 -71.20
C GLU A 96 0.00 -15.23 -72.14
N GLN A 97 -1.33 -15.13 -71.99
CA GLN A 97 -2.16 -14.18 -72.72
C GLN A 97 -1.80 -12.73 -72.38
N VAL A 98 -1.61 -12.42 -71.08
CA VAL A 98 -1.09 -11.11 -70.62
C VAL A 98 0.23 -10.78 -71.32
N ASN A 99 1.17 -11.73 -71.37
CA ASN A 99 2.48 -11.53 -71.99
C ASN A 99 2.36 -11.26 -73.51
N LYS A 100 1.47 -11.98 -74.22
CA LYS A 100 1.23 -11.76 -75.66
C LYS A 100 0.69 -10.36 -75.95
N VAL A 101 -0.25 -9.87 -75.14
CA VAL A 101 -0.81 -8.52 -75.29
C VAL A 101 0.23 -7.45 -74.98
N LEU A 102 0.98 -7.60 -73.88
CA LEU A 102 2.08 -6.70 -73.51
C LEU A 102 3.11 -6.51 -74.63
N ILE A 103 3.49 -7.58 -75.32
CA ILE A 103 4.46 -7.53 -76.43
C ILE A 103 3.88 -6.78 -77.63
N ARG A 104 2.58 -6.94 -77.93
CA ARG A 104 1.89 -6.19 -79.00
C ARG A 104 1.82 -4.70 -78.68
N THR A 105 1.35 -4.36 -77.49
CA THR A 105 1.24 -2.96 -77.05
C THR A 105 2.59 -2.24 -77.10
N LYS A 106 3.70 -2.89 -76.71
CA LYS A 106 5.05 -2.28 -76.78
C LYS A 106 5.52 -1.99 -78.22
N ARG A 107 5.09 -2.79 -79.19
CA ARG A 107 5.50 -2.62 -80.61
C ARG A 107 4.77 -1.45 -81.26
N GLU A 108 3.51 -1.23 -80.88
CA GLU A 108 2.68 -0.12 -81.38
C GLU A 108 3.11 1.24 -80.81
N THR A 109 3.68 1.30 -79.60
CA THR A 109 4.22 2.55 -79.03
C THR A 109 5.48 3.01 -79.77
N GLN A 110 6.34 2.08 -80.22
CA GLN A 110 7.57 2.42 -80.96
C GLN A 110 7.31 3.00 -82.35
N GLU A 111 6.19 2.68 -83.00
CA GLU A 111 5.86 3.23 -84.33
C GLU A 111 5.27 4.65 -84.27
N LYS A 112 4.81 5.12 -83.09
CA LYS A 112 4.18 6.45 -82.94
C LYS A 112 5.13 7.58 -82.54
N GLU A 113 6.34 7.30 -82.07
CA GLU A 113 7.30 8.33 -81.60
C GLU A 113 8.16 8.96 -82.73
N VAL A 114 8.02 8.54 -83.98
CA VAL A 114 8.94 8.95 -85.07
C VAL A 114 8.59 10.29 -85.73
N TYR A 115 7.45 10.91 -85.40
CA TYR A 115 7.02 12.17 -86.04
C TYR A 115 6.62 13.25 -85.03
N THR A 116 7.60 13.92 -84.41
CA THR A 116 7.52 15.36 -84.12
C THR A 116 8.90 15.93 -83.83
N GLU A 117 9.29 16.93 -84.62
CA GLU A 117 10.51 17.72 -84.49
C GLU A 117 10.43 18.65 -83.25
N GLN A 118 11.38 18.52 -82.31
CA GLN A 118 12.19 19.60 -81.67
C GLN A 118 12.94 19.05 -80.44
N PRO A 119 14.18 18.52 -80.60
CA PRO A 119 14.92 17.86 -79.51
C PRO A 119 15.59 18.81 -78.51
N GLU A 120 15.91 20.04 -78.91
CA GLU A 120 16.66 20.99 -78.04
C GLU A 120 15.75 21.70 -77.03
N GLU A 121 14.56 22.18 -77.43
CA GLU A 121 13.61 22.87 -76.53
C GLU A 121 13.09 21.92 -75.43
N ILE A 122 12.88 20.65 -75.77
CA ILE A 122 12.50 19.60 -74.82
C ILE A 122 13.67 19.26 -73.88
N SER A 123 14.91 19.31 -74.36
CA SER A 123 16.09 19.03 -73.53
C SER A 123 16.31 20.12 -72.48
N ASP A 124 16.11 21.39 -72.86
CA ASP A 124 16.22 22.52 -71.95
C ASP A 124 15.10 22.47 -70.88
N GLU A 125 13.87 22.17 -71.29
CA GLU A 125 12.74 22.03 -70.36
C GLU A 125 12.91 20.84 -69.40
N VAL A 126 13.48 19.72 -69.86
CA VAL A 126 13.83 18.59 -68.98
C VAL A 126 14.91 18.99 -67.97
N GLN A 127 15.93 19.73 -68.38
CA GLN A 127 16.98 20.20 -67.48
C GLN A 127 16.44 21.16 -66.42
N ASP A 128 15.54 22.07 -66.79
CA ASP A 128 14.88 22.99 -65.86
C ASP A 128 14.01 22.24 -64.85
N LEU A 129 13.25 21.24 -65.29
CA LEU A 129 12.46 20.37 -64.41
C LEU A 129 13.32 19.52 -63.49
N GLU A 130 14.48 19.02 -63.96
CA GLU A 130 15.43 18.30 -63.12
C GLU A 130 15.99 19.20 -62.01
N ASN A 131 16.34 20.44 -62.34
CA ASN A 131 16.81 21.43 -61.37
C ASN A 131 15.71 21.78 -60.34
N GLU A 132 14.47 22.02 -60.78
CA GLU A 132 13.34 22.31 -59.88
C GLU A 132 13.07 21.12 -58.94
N LEU A 133 13.21 19.89 -59.45
CA LEU A 133 13.02 18.67 -58.67
C LEU A 133 14.14 18.49 -57.63
N GLU A 134 15.39 18.82 -57.97
CA GLU A 134 16.52 18.85 -57.01
C GLU A 134 16.31 19.91 -55.91
N GLU A 135 15.89 21.12 -56.29
CA GLU A 135 15.56 22.18 -55.33
C GLU A 135 14.41 21.76 -54.40
N LEU A 136 13.36 21.15 -54.94
CA LEU A 136 12.23 20.67 -54.15
C LEU A 136 12.64 19.54 -53.19
N GLN A 137 13.50 18.62 -53.64
CA GLN A 137 14.04 17.55 -52.80
C GLN A 137 14.90 18.11 -51.66
N ALA A 138 15.75 19.11 -51.95
CA ALA A 138 16.58 19.77 -50.95
C ALA A 138 15.73 20.51 -49.92
N ALA A 139 14.74 21.29 -50.36
CA ALA A 139 13.81 22.00 -49.48
C ALA A 139 13.01 21.05 -48.58
N HIS A 140 12.52 19.94 -49.14
CA HIS A 140 11.81 18.92 -48.37
C HIS A 140 12.73 18.22 -47.35
N ALA A 141 13.99 17.94 -47.71
CA ALA A 141 14.97 17.38 -46.78
C ALA A 141 15.27 18.35 -45.62
N GLU A 142 15.43 19.64 -45.91
CA GLU A 142 15.63 20.68 -44.91
C GLU A 142 14.39 20.84 -43.98
N GLU A 143 13.18 20.75 -44.53
CA GLU A 143 11.96 20.79 -43.72
C GLU A 143 11.86 19.59 -42.76
N ILE A 144 12.19 18.38 -43.24
CA ILE A 144 12.24 17.18 -42.39
C ILE A 144 13.29 17.36 -41.28
N GLU A 145 14.50 17.81 -41.59
CA GLU A 145 15.57 18.02 -40.60
C GLU A 145 15.17 19.10 -39.58
N SER A 146 14.56 20.18 -40.04
CA SER A 146 14.01 21.25 -39.19
C SER A 146 12.93 20.72 -38.24
N MET A 147 12.01 19.89 -38.73
CA MET A 147 11.00 19.24 -37.89
C MET A 147 11.63 18.28 -36.87
N GLN A 148 12.58 17.44 -37.31
CA GLN A 148 13.29 16.51 -36.43
C GLN A 148 14.02 17.26 -35.31
N SER A 149 14.76 18.32 -35.64
CA SER A 149 15.47 19.17 -34.68
C SER A 149 14.53 19.81 -33.66
N LYS A 150 13.36 20.32 -34.10
CA LYS A 150 12.33 20.87 -33.17
C LYS A 150 11.82 19.81 -32.20
N PHE A 151 11.51 18.60 -32.68
CA PHE A 151 11.04 17.53 -31.80
C PHE A 151 12.13 17.03 -30.86
N GLU A 152 13.37 16.92 -31.33
CA GLU A 152 14.50 16.54 -30.49
C GLU A 152 14.74 17.56 -29.37
N HIS A 153 14.68 18.86 -29.71
CA HIS A 153 14.80 19.93 -28.73
C HIS A 153 13.66 19.88 -27.69
N GLN A 154 12.41 19.69 -28.13
CA GLN A 154 11.27 19.53 -27.23
C GLN A 154 11.42 18.31 -26.32
N LEU A 155 11.85 17.16 -26.85
CA LEU A 155 12.10 15.96 -26.07
C LEU A 155 13.22 16.17 -25.04
N LYS A 156 14.31 16.85 -25.42
CA LYS A 156 15.39 17.19 -24.52
C LYS A 156 14.91 18.08 -23.37
N PHE A 157 14.14 19.13 -23.68
CA PHE A 157 13.56 20.01 -22.68
C PHE A 157 12.64 19.25 -21.70
N LEU A 158 11.79 18.35 -22.21
CA LEU A 158 10.91 17.54 -21.37
C LEU A 158 11.69 16.56 -20.48
N ARG A 159 12.75 15.93 -21.00
CA ARG A 159 13.64 15.06 -20.21
C ARG A 159 14.36 15.82 -19.11
N GLU A 160 14.89 17.00 -19.42
CA GLU A 160 15.52 17.86 -18.42
C GLU A 160 14.52 18.27 -17.35
N ARG A 161 13.32 18.72 -17.74
CA ARG A 161 12.27 19.09 -16.77
C ARG A 161 11.88 17.92 -15.87
N LEU A 162 11.73 16.72 -16.45
CA LEU A 162 11.46 15.50 -15.69
C LEU A 162 12.58 15.22 -14.67
N HIS A 163 13.84 15.32 -15.09
CA HIS A 163 14.99 15.09 -14.22
C HIS A 163 15.08 16.11 -13.07
N HIS A 164 14.77 17.38 -13.33
CA HIS A 164 14.73 18.42 -12.30
C HIS A 164 13.64 18.14 -11.27
N GLU A 165 12.45 17.75 -11.70
CA GLU A 165 11.36 17.38 -10.81
C GLU A 165 11.66 16.10 -10.01
N GLU A 166 12.29 15.10 -10.63
CA GLU A 166 12.72 13.90 -9.92
C GLU A 166 13.76 14.20 -8.83
N ASN A 167 14.73 15.07 -9.13
CA ASN A 167 15.71 15.53 -8.16
C ASN A 167 15.06 16.34 -7.02
N ARG A 168 14.08 17.19 -7.33
CA ARG A 168 13.32 17.96 -6.34
C ARG A 168 12.52 17.03 -5.42
N ARG A 169 11.84 16.02 -5.99
CA ARG A 169 11.13 14.99 -5.25
C ARG A 169 12.07 14.20 -4.35
N LYS A 170 13.24 13.80 -4.86
CA LYS A 170 14.24 13.05 -4.10
C LYS A 170 14.75 13.85 -2.89
N LYS A 171 15.09 15.13 -3.07
CA LYS A 171 15.50 16.01 -1.97
C LYS A 171 14.41 16.14 -0.90
N ALA A 172 13.17 16.38 -1.30
CA ALA A 172 12.05 16.46 -0.36
C ALA A 172 11.84 15.14 0.40
N GLN A 173 12.04 13.99 -0.27
CA GLN A 173 11.97 12.67 0.38
C GLN A 173 13.11 12.47 1.39
N GLU A 174 14.33 12.88 1.07
CA GLU A 174 15.49 12.84 1.99
C GLU A 174 15.26 13.76 3.21
N GLU A 175 14.72 14.96 3.01
CA GLU A 175 14.34 15.89 4.10
C GLU A 175 13.27 15.29 5.00
N LEU A 176 12.23 14.66 4.43
CA LEU A 176 11.20 13.96 5.21
C LEU A 176 11.79 12.79 6.00
N GLN A 177 12.70 12.03 5.41
CA GLN A 177 13.34 10.90 6.09
C GLN A 177 14.22 11.37 7.25
N THR A 178 14.98 12.45 7.08
CA THR A 178 15.81 13.02 8.16
C THR A 178 14.95 13.59 9.28
N LEU A 179 13.87 14.33 8.97
CA LEU A 179 12.90 14.81 9.95
C LEU A 179 12.23 13.66 10.71
N ASN A 180 11.84 12.59 10.02
CA ASN A 180 11.22 11.43 10.65
C ASN A 180 12.20 10.72 11.59
N SER A 181 13.45 10.51 11.15
CA SER A 181 14.50 9.94 12.00
C SER A 181 14.80 10.78 13.23
N LEU A 182 14.81 12.11 13.11
CA LEU A 182 15.01 13.02 14.23
C LEU A 182 13.82 13.00 15.21
N ASN A 183 12.60 12.94 14.68
CA ASN A 183 11.38 12.83 15.48
C ASN A 183 11.30 11.51 16.23
N ASP A 184 11.64 10.39 15.58
CA ASP A 184 11.70 9.08 16.22
C ASP A 184 12.74 9.06 17.35
N HIS A 185 13.91 9.66 17.11
CA HIS A 185 14.95 9.77 18.13
C HIS A 185 14.53 10.65 19.30
N SER A 186 13.90 11.80 19.05
CA SER A 186 13.44 12.71 20.10
C SER A 186 12.29 12.08 20.92
N LEU A 187 11.35 11.43 20.25
CA LEU A 187 10.25 10.70 20.89
C LEU A 187 10.77 9.53 21.73
N SER A 188 11.72 8.76 21.20
CA SER A 188 12.35 7.66 21.94
C SER A 188 13.11 8.16 23.17
N THR A 189 13.84 9.27 23.05
CA THR A 189 14.57 9.88 24.17
C THR A 189 13.59 10.37 25.23
N MET A 190 12.54 11.09 24.83
CA MET A 190 11.51 11.58 25.74
C MET A 190 10.79 10.45 26.48
N LYS A 191 10.39 9.39 25.76
CA LYS A 191 9.80 8.18 26.36
C LYS A 191 10.73 7.58 27.41
N LYS A 192 12.00 7.39 27.06
CA LYS A 192 13.01 6.87 27.98
C LYS A 192 13.15 7.74 29.23
N THR A 193 13.23 9.07 29.08
CA THR A 193 13.34 9.97 30.24
C THR A 193 12.10 9.94 31.14
N HIS A 194 10.91 9.78 30.55
CA HIS A 194 9.69 9.62 31.35
C HIS A 194 9.62 8.27 32.06
N GLU A 195 10.03 7.19 31.39
CA GLU A 195 10.13 5.86 32.01
C GLU A 195 11.12 5.87 33.18
N GLU A 196 12.28 6.50 33.02
CA GLU A 196 13.28 6.67 34.07
C GLU A 196 12.73 7.49 35.24
N MET A 197 12.07 8.64 34.98
CA MET A 197 11.44 9.46 36.01
C MET A 197 10.35 8.70 36.79
N LEU A 198 9.50 7.94 36.09
CA LEU A 198 8.46 7.14 36.73
C LEU A 198 9.06 6.01 37.57
N ALA A 199 10.15 5.39 37.10
CA ALA A 199 10.87 4.37 37.87
C ALA A 199 11.50 4.98 39.14
N GLU A 200 12.10 6.16 39.03
CA GLU A 200 12.69 6.88 40.16
C GLU A 200 11.62 7.27 41.20
N GLN A 201 10.48 7.80 40.77
CA GLN A 201 9.36 8.10 41.68
C GLN A 201 8.84 6.85 42.40
N ARG A 202 8.71 5.72 41.69
CA ARG A 202 8.30 4.45 42.31
C ARG A 202 9.29 4.02 43.38
N LEU A 203 10.59 4.11 43.08
CA LEU A 203 11.66 3.77 44.01
C LEU A 203 11.64 4.69 45.24
N GLN A 204 11.48 6.01 45.04
CA GLN A 204 11.35 6.96 46.15
C GLN A 204 10.14 6.67 47.05
N TYR A 205 8.99 6.31 46.49
CA TYR A 205 7.83 5.92 47.30
C TYR A 205 8.06 4.61 48.06
N GLU A 206 8.73 3.64 47.44
CA GLU A 206 9.09 2.39 48.10
C GLU A 206 10.06 2.62 49.26
N GLU A 207 11.08 3.45 49.07
CA GLU A 207 12.01 3.87 50.13
C GLU A 207 11.28 4.60 51.27
N GLN A 208 10.36 5.51 50.96
CA GLN A 208 9.55 6.21 51.98
C GLN A 208 8.67 5.24 52.77
N ILE A 209 8.06 4.25 52.10
CA ILE A 209 7.27 3.20 52.78
C ILE A 209 8.15 2.38 53.71
N ILE A 210 9.37 2.03 53.28
CA ILE A 210 10.32 1.28 54.11
C ILE A 210 10.73 2.11 55.32
N ALA A 211 11.13 3.37 55.12
CA ALA A 211 11.52 4.27 56.21
C ALA A 211 10.41 4.45 57.25
N LEU A 212 9.17 4.67 56.80
CA LEU A 212 8.01 4.78 57.70
C LEU A 212 7.74 3.49 58.48
N ARG A 213 7.93 2.32 57.85
CA ARG A 213 7.78 1.03 58.55
C ARG A 213 8.87 0.83 59.61
N GLU A 214 10.09 1.23 59.32
CA GLU A 214 11.21 1.17 60.26
C GLU A 214 11.00 2.13 61.43
N GLU A 215 10.58 3.36 61.17
CA GLU A 215 10.24 4.36 62.20
C GLU A 215 9.12 3.84 63.11
N HIS A 216 8.00 3.40 62.55
CA HIS A 216 6.90 2.84 63.32
C HIS A 216 7.31 1.59 64.14
N ALA A 217 8.20 0.75 63.61
CA ALA A 217 8.72 -0.40 64.35
C ALA A 217 9.61 0.04 65.54
N ALA A 218 10.43 1.09 65.35
CA ALA A 218 11.25 1.67 66.39
C ALA A 218 10.41 2.34 67.48
N GLU A 219 9.41 3.14 67.11
CA GLU A 219 8.45 3.77 68.03
C GLU A 219 7.70 2.73 68.87
N LEU A 220 7.19 1.66 68.22
CA LEU A 220 6.52 0.56 68.91
C LEU A 220 7.45 -0.14 69.91
N GLN A 221 8.74 -0.27 69.58
CA GLN A 221 9.73 -0.83 70.51
C GLN A 221 9.99 0.10 71.69
N GLU A 222 10.06 1.41 71.46
CA GLU A 222 10.21 2.42 72.52
C GLU A 222 8.99 2.44 73.44
N GLU A 223 7.77 2.43 72.90
CA GLU A 223 6.54 2.38 73.67
C GLU A 223 6.45 1.10 74.52
N LYS A 224 6.82 -0.06 73.95
CA LYS A 224 6.91 -1.33 74.70
C LYS A 224 7.90 -1.23 75.86
N LYS A 225 9.06 -0.58 75.65
CA LYS A 225 10.08 -0.38 76.68
C LYS A 225 9.57 0.57 77.77
N ALA A 226 8.97 1.69 77.40
CA ALA A 226 8.38 2.65 78.34
C ALA A 226 7.28 2.01 79.18
N THR A 227 6.39 1.24 78.55
CA THR A 227 5.33 0.49 79.23
C THR A 227 5.90 -0.53 80.21
N ARG A 228 6.94 -1.28 79.83
CA ARG A 228 7.63 -2.22 80.74
C ARG A 228 8.22 -1.49 81.95
N MET A 229 8.91 -0.37 81.74
CA MET A 229 9.48 0.43 82.82
C MET A 229 8.39 0.96 83.78
N ALA A 230 7.23 1.36 83.25
CA ALA A 230 6.08 1.79 84.06
C ALA A 230 5.52 0.64 84.90
N LEU A 231 5.34 -0.55 84.32
CA LEU A 231 4.91 -1.74 85.05
C LEU A 231 5.90 -2.13 86.16
N ASP A 232 7.21 -2.11 85.88
CA ASP A 232 8.25 -2.38 86.88
C ASP A 232 8.25 -1.33 88.01
N ALA A 233 7.94 -0.07 87.71
CA ALA A 233 7.80 0.98 88.71
C ALA A 233 6.55 0.76 89.60
N VAL A 234 5.42 0.40 88.99
CA VAL A 234 4.18 0.06 89.70
C VAL A 234 4.38 -1.16 90.59
N GLN A 235 5.04 -2.22 90.09
CA GLN A 235 5.33 -3.42 90.88
C GLN A 235 6.24 -3.09 92.08
N ARG A 236 7.30 -2.30 91.88
CA ARG A 236 8.17 -1.87 92.97
C ARG A 236 7.45 -1.00 94.00
N ALA A 237 6.56 -0.11 93.55
CA ALA A 237 5.73 0.69 94.45
C ALA A 237 4.79 -0.20 95.27
N HIS A 238 4.13 -1.16 94.62
CA HIS A 238 3.26 -2.13 95.28
C HIS A 238 4.02 -3.00 96.30
N ASP A 239 5.19 -3.52 95.95
CA ASP A 239 6.03 -4.29 96.87
C ASP A 239 6.49 -3.44 98.07
N ALA A 240 6.80 -2.16 97.85
CA ALA A 240 7.15 -1.22 98.92
C ALA A 240 5.95 -0.93 99.83
N GLU A 241 4.75 -0.76 99.27
CA GLU A 241 3.51 -0.63 100.05
C GLU A 241 3.21 -1.88 100.87
N LEU A 242 3.36 -3.08 100.31
CA LEU A 242 3.21 -4.33 101.04
C LEU A 242 4.22 -4.45 102.19
N ARG A 243 5.49 -4.09 101.95
CA ARG A 243 6.51 -4.03 103.02
C ARG A 243 6.12 -3.03 104.11
N ASN A 244 5.66 -1.84 103.75
CA ASN A 244 5.21 -0.81 104.68
C ASN A 244 3.96 -1.26 105.47
N ILE A 245 2.98 -1.89 104.82
CA ILE A 245 1.81 -2.48 105.48
C ILE A 245 2.27 -3.57 106.45
N ASN A 246 3.17 -4.46 106.04
CA ASN A 246 3.68 -5.52 106.90
C ASN A 246 4.45 -4.96 108.10
N GLU A 247 5.20 -3.87 107.91
CA GLU A 247 5.88 -3.13 108.99
C GLU A 247 4.87 -2.43 109.91
N LYS A 248 3.83 -1.79 109.38
CA LYS A 248 2.75 -1.19 110.16
C LYS A 248 1.96 -2.25 110.92
N VAL A 249 1.62 -3.37 110.32
CA VAL A 249 0.94 -4.51 110.99
C VAL A 249 1.84 -5.09 112.08
N ARG A 250 3.14 -5.23 111.84
CA ARG A 250 4.13 -5.61 112.86
C ARG A 250 4.17 -4.59 114.00
N ASN A 251 4.16 -3.29 113.70
CA ASN A 251 4.17 -2.21 114.69
C ASN A 251 2.84 -2.09 115.44
N ILE A 252 1.70 -2.35 114.81
CA ILE A 252 0.36 -2.42 115.44
C ILE A 252 0.26 -3.69 116.30
N GLY A 253 0.86 -4.81 115.87
CA GLY A 253 1.01 -6.01 116.69
C GLY A 253 1.94 -5.82 117.90
N ALA A 254 2.85 -4.84 117.84
CA ALA A 254 3.72 -4.45 118.94
C ALA A 254 3.15 -3.31 119.81
N SER A 255 2.25 -2.48 119.27
CA SER A 255 1.61 -1.35 119.95
C SER A 255 0.10 -1.35 119.64
N GLY A 256 -0.70 -1.87 120.56
CA GLY A 256 -2.16 -1.92 120.43
C GLY A 256 -2.80 -0.53 120.41
N GLY A 257 -3.71 -0.30 119.45
CA GLY A 257 -4.80 0.69 119.57
C GLY A 257 -5.07 1.63 118.39
N ASN A 258 -6.21 1.38 117.73
CA ASN A 258 -7.19 2.32 117.11
C ASN A 258 -6.80 3.28 115.96
N ILE A 259 -7.42 3.05 114.78
CA ILE A 259 -7.49 3.95 113.61
C ILE A 259 -8.94 4.45 113.42
N LYS A 260 -9.12 5.74 113.09
CA LYS A 260 -10.36 6.30 112.50
C LYS A 260 -10.05 6.99 111.17
N LEU A 261 -10.73 6.55 110.11
CA LEU A 261 -10.75 7.10 108.75
C LEU A 261 -11.86 8.17 108.64
N SER A 262 -11.68 9.20 107.80
CA SER A 262 -12.73 10.15 107.40
C SER A 262 -12.99 10.10 105.87
N PRO A 263 -14.24 10.28 105.40
CA PRO A 263 -14.58 10.25 103.98
C PRO A 263 -14.86 11.65 103.41
N GLN A 264 -14.14 12.06 102.37
CA GLN A 264 -14.46 13.26 101.60
C GLN A 264 -14.08 13.04 100.13
N ALA A 265 -14.97 12.40 99.36
CA ALA A 265 -14.70 12.05 97.96
C ALA A 265 -15.95 12.05 97.06
N THR A 266 -16.97 12.87 97.33
CA THR A 266 -18.26 12.79 96.61
C THR A 266 -18.70 14.04 95.85
N ILE A 267 -17.94 15.14 95.86
CA ILE A 267 -18.37 16.40 95.21
C ILE A 267 -17.72 16.63 93.82
N SER A 268 -16.73 15.81 93.43
CA SER A 268 -15.95 16.05 92.19
C SER A 268 -16.49 15.38 90.92
N ALA A 269 -17.64 14.69 90.97
CA ALA A 269 -18.15 13.89 89.85
C ALA A 269 -19.03 14.70 88.85
N GLU A 270 -19.81 15.67 89.32
CA GLU A 270 -20.81 16.35 88.47
C GLU A 270 -20.21 17.43 87.54
N LEU A 271 -19.19 18.18 87.99
CA LEU A 271 -18.49 19.17 87.13
C LEU A 271 -17.68 18.54 85.98
N ARG A 272 -17.34 17.24 86.05
CA ARG A 272 -16.59 16.55 85.00
C ARG A 272 -17.45 16.17 83.79
N SER A 273 -18.77 16.03 83.97
CA SER A 273 -19.72 15.64 82.93
C SER A 273 -19.87 16.72 81.85
N ASP A 274 -20.07 17.98 82.25
CA ASP A 274 -20.35 19.09 81.32
C ASP A 274 -19.13 19.50 80.49
N VAL A 275 -17.94 19.46 81.07
CA VAL A 275 -16.68 19.74 80.35
C VAL A 275 -16.39 18.67 79.30
N GLN A 276 -16.76 17.41 79.58
CA GLN A 276 -16.56 16.29 78.66
C GLN A 276 -17.57 16.30 77.50
N SER A 277 -18.82 16.68 77.75
CA SER A 277 -19.85 16.88 76.71
C SER A 277 -19.51 18.01 75.74
N SER A 278 -19.03 19.16 76.25
CA SER A 278 -18.59 20.28 75.40
C SER A 278 -17.41 19.92 74.49
N ARG A 279 -16.47 19.10 74.97
CA ARG A 279 -15.33 18.62 74.17
C ARG A 279 -15.77 17.64 73.08
N GLN A 280 -16.73 16.76 73.36
CA GLN A 280 -17.29 15.84 72.36
C GLN A 280 -18.07 16.57 71.26
N ASN A 281 -18.86 17.58 71.61
CA ASN A 281 -19.59 18.38 70.61
C ASN A 281 -18.64 19.14 69.66
N LYS A 282 -17.55 19.73 70.18
CA LYS A 282 -16.53 20.36 69.33
C LYS A 282 -15.86 19.37 68.38
N MET A 283 -15.60 18.14 68.83
CA MET A 283 -15.02 17.08 68.00
C MET A 283 -16.00 16.63 66.90
N LEU A 284 -17.29 16.47 67.23
CA LEU A 284 -18.34 16.13 66.26
C LEU A 284 -18.51 17.23 65.20
N GLU A 285 -18.48 18.49 65.61
CA GLU A 285 -18.56 19.64 64.70
C GLU A 285 -17.32 19.71 63.78
N GLN A 286 -16.12 19.44 64.31
CA GLN A 286 -14.91 19.34 63.51
C GLN A 286 -14.99 18.20 62.49
N MET A 287 -15.40 16.99 62.90
CA MET A 287 -15.59 15.86 61.98
C MET A 287 -16.66 16.14 60.92
N SER A 288 -17.75 16.83 61.29
CA SER A 288 -18.79 17.25 60.34
C SER A 288 -18.23 18.22 59.30
N ASN A 289 -17.39 19.17 59.71
CA ASN A 289 -16.76 20.13 58.80
C ASN A 289 -15.74 19.46 57.87
N GLU A 290 -14.92 18.56 58.39
CA GLU A 290 -13.97 17.77 57.59
C GLU A 290 -14.72 16.88 56.56
N LEU A 291 -15.83 16.26 56.97
CA LEU A 291 -16.65 15.45 56.07
C LEU A 291 -17.31 16.30 54.97
N ALA A 292 -17.78 17.51 55.31
CA ALA A 292 -18.33 18.44 54.33
C ALA A 292 -17.25 18.93 53.34
N GLN A 293 -16.05 19.25 53.81
CA GLN A 293 -14.92 19.62 52.96
C GLN A 293 -14.50 18.48 52.06
N LEU A 294 -14.38 17.26 52.60
CA LEU A 294 -14.02 16.07 51.82
C LEU A 294 -15.08 15.77 50.75
N SER A 295 -16.37 15.93 51.09
CA SER A 295 -17.48 15.76 50.14
C SER A 295 -17.43 16.82 49.03
N ALA A 296 -17.12 18.07 49.35
CA ALA A 296 -16.95 19.13 48.36
C ALA A 296 -15.74 18.89 47.44
N LEU A 297 -14.60 18.48 48.00
CA LEU A 297 -13.40 18.09 47.25
C LEU A 297 -13.67 16.90 46.33
N TYR A 298 -14.35 15.88 46.81
CA TYR A 298 -14.74 14.72 46.01
C TYR A 298 -15.68 15.11 44.87
N SER A 299 -16.70 15.94 45.15
CA SER A 299 -17.60 16.47 44.11
C SER A 299 -16.84 17.28 43.05
N ALA A 300 -15.88 18.12 43.44
CA ALA A 300 -15.07 18.89 42.51
C ALA A 300 -14.20 17.97 41.63
N LYS A 301 -13.60 16.93 42.23
CA LYS A 301 -12.78 15.95 41.51
C LYS A 301 -13.59 15.08 40.54
N CYS A 302 -14.82 14.72 40.90
CA CYS A 302 -15.73 14.04 39.98
C CYS A 302 -16.07 14.91 38.76
N LEU A 303 -16.29 16.21 38.97
CA LEU A 303 -16.54 17.16 37.88
C LEU A 303 -15.32 17.31 36.97
N GLU A 304 -14.12 17.43 37.55
CA GLU A 304 -12.86 17.51 36.81
C GLU A 304 -12.62 16.23 35.98
N ASN A 305 -12.81 15.05 36.56
CA ASN A 305 -12.73 13.78 35.83
C ASN A 305 -13.72 13.74 34.65
N SER A 306 -14.97 14.16 34.87
CA SER A 306 -15.96 14.23 33.79
C SER A 306 -15.51 15.17 32.65
N GLN A 307 -14.88 16.30 32.96
CA GLN A 307 -14.35 17.23 31.96
C GLN A 307 -13.14 16.65 31.20
N LEU A 308 -12.29 15.89 31.90
CA LEU A 308 -11.15 15.20 31.27
C LEU A 308 -11.62 14.08 30.34
N ASP A 309 -12.64 13.32 30.74
CA ASP A 309 -13.24 12.26 29.90
C ASP A 309 -13.89 12.84 28.63
N GLU A 310 -14.57 13.99 28.74
CA GLU A 310 -15.13 14.70 27.59
C GLU A 310 -14.02 15.18 26.63
N LYS A 311 -12.95 15.79 27.17
CA LYS A 311 -11.78 16.19 26.36
C LYS A 311 -11.10 15.01 25.68
N MET A 312 -10.95 13.89 26.39
CA MET A 312 -10.36 12.68 25.82
C MET A 312 -11.22 12.13 24.69
N SER A 313 -12.54 12.13 24.86
CA SER A 313 -13.49 11.70 23.82
C SER A 313 -13.39 12.58 22.58
N LEU A 314 -13.28 13.90 22.73
CA LEU A 314 -13.08 14.83 21.60
C LEU A 314 -11.76 14.57 20.86
N LEU A 315 -10.66 14.39 21.59
CA LEU A 315 -9.35 14.11 20.99
C LEU A 315 -9.32 12.77 20.23
N LEU A 316 -10.03 11.75 20.74
CA LEU A 316 -10.18 10.47 20.06
C LEU A 316 -11.01 10.61 18.78
N ALA A 317 -12.12 11.35 18.82
CA ALA A 317 -12.95 11.63 17.64
C ALA A 317 -12.17 12.41 16.57
N ASP A 318 -11.39 13.41 16.96
CA ASP A 318 -10.52 14.17 16.04
C ASP A 318 -9.46 13.28 15.41
N LYS A 319 -8.86 12.38 16.20
CA LYS A 319 -7.88 11.40 15.69
C LYS A 319 -8.51 10.42 14.70
N GLU A 320 -9.72 9.94 14.96
CA GLU A 320 -10.46 9.04 14.07
C GLU A 320 -10.82 9.74 12.74
N ASN A 321 -11.29 10.99 12.81
CA ASN A 321 -11.56 11.82 11.64
C ASN A 321 -10.30 12.07 10.80
N GLN A 322 -9.17 12.39 11.45
CA GLN A 322 -7.89 12.57 10.75
C GLN A 322 -7.35 11.27 10.14
N SER A 323 -7.61 10.12 10.76
CA SER A 323 -7.24 8.81 10.20
C SER A 323 -8.11 8.38 9.02
N SER A 324 -9.36 8.83 8.96
CA SER A 324 -10.29 8.54 7.87
C SER A 324 -10.08 9.41 6.62
N LEU A 325 -9.31 10.50 6.75
CA LEU A 325 -8.99 11.45 5.67
C LEU A 325 -7.65 11.16 4.95
N LYS A 326 -6.94 10.09 5.33
CA LYS A 326 -5.69 9.63 4.71
C LYS A 326 -5.89 8.31 3.97
#